data_AF-A0A3M1DRC9-F1
#
_entry.id   AF-A0A3M1DRC9-F1
#
_cell.length_a   1.000
_cell.length_b   1.000
_cell.length_c   1.000
_cell.angle_alpha   90.00
_cell.angle_beta   90.00
_cell.angle_gamma   90.00
#
_symmetry.space_group_name_H-M   'P 1'
#
loop_
_entity.id
_entity.type
_entity.pdbx_description
1 polymer ?
#
loop_
_entity_poly.entity_id
_entity_poly.type
_entity_poly.pdbx_seq_one_letter_code
_entity_poly.pdbx_strand_id
1 'polypeptide(L)'
;MIALRLFLSFGFGYFLSYLYRTVNAIIAPDLVRDLGLLPASLGFLTSAYFLTFALFQLPLGLLLDRFGPRRVESLLLLLAAAGALL
;
A
#
# COMPACT_ATOMS: atom_id res chain seq x y z
N MET A 1 -20.84 1.41 20.05
CA MET A 1 -19.41 1.16 20.39
C MET A 1 -18.69 0.28 19.36
N ILE A 2 -19.23 -0.86 18.93
CA ILE A 2 -18.56 -1.77 17.98
C ILE A 2 -18.33 -1.12 16.61
N ALA A 3 -19.33 -0.44 16.05
CA ALA A 3 -19.22 0.24 14.76
C ALA A 3 -18.09 1.29 14.74
N LEU A 4 -17.92 2.06 15.82
CA LEU A 4 -16.85 3.05 15.94
C LEU A 4 -15.46 2.39 15.95
N ARG A 5 -15.29 1.27 16.65
CA ARG A 5 -14.02 0.54 16.68
C ARG A 5 -13.65 -0.02 15.31
N LEU A 6 -14.64 -0.56 14.58
CA LEU A 6 -14.44 -1.03 13.20
C LEU A 6 -14.08 0.13 12.29
N PHE A 7 -14.84 1.22 12.33
CA PHE A 7 -14.57 2.41 11.53
C PHE A 7 -13.17 2.96 11.76
N LEU A 8 -12.73 3.08 13.03
CA LEU A 8 -11.39 3.56 13.35
C LEU A 8 -10.30 2.61 12.84
N SER A 9 -10.48 1.30 13.01
CA SER A 9 -9.47 0.31 12.61
C SER A 9 -9.32 0.24 11.09
N PHE A 10 -10.43 0.08 10.36
CA PHE A 10 -10.40 0.03 8.90
C PHE A 10 -10.09 1.40 8.28
N GLY A 11 -10.59 2.48 8.88
CA GLY A 11 -10.31 3.85 8.44
C GLY A 11 -8.83 4.20 8.59
N PHE A 12 -8.19 3.80 9.69
CA PHE A 12 -6.75 3.98 9.87
C PHE A 12 -5.93 3.12 8.88
N GLY A 13 -6.34 1.87 8.65
CA GLY A 13 -5.72 1.03 7.62
C GLY A 13 -5.83 1.64 6.22
N TYR A 14 -6.99 2.18 5.88
CA TYR A 14 -7.21 2.88 4.61
C TYR A 14 -6.36 4.15 4.52
N PHE A 15 -6.28 4.93 5.60
CA PHE A 15 -5.42 6.12 5.67
C PHE A 15 -3.96 5.75 5.42
N LEU A 16 -3.43 4.70 6.07
CA LEU A 16 -2.07 4.21 5.84
C LEU A 16 -1.84 3.78 4.39
N SER A 17 -2.78 3.03 3.81
CA SER A 17 -2.71 2.61 2.41
C SER A 17 -2.61 3.81 1.46
N TYR A 18 -3.42 4.85 1.71
CA TYR A 18 -3.40 6.07 0.91
C TYR A 18 -2.13 6.91 1.13
N LEU A 19 -1.63 6.94 2.37
CA LEU A 19 -0.37 7.57 2.71
C LEU A 19 0.78 6.95 1.93
N TYR A 20 0.94 5.62 1.95
CA TYR A 20 2.01 4.94 1.20
C TYR A 20 1.92 5.17 -0.32
N ARG A 21 0.70 5.23 -0.86
CA ARG A 21 0.48 5.53 -2.28
C ARG A 21 0.90 6.95 -2.65
N THR A 22 0.67 7.91 -1.76
CA THR A 22 0.87 9.34 -2.06
C THR A 22 2.29 9.79 -1.69
N VAL A 23 2.84 9.28 -0.59
CA VAL A 23 4.16 9.70 -0.09
C VAL A 23 5.25 9.43 -1.11
N ASN A 24 5.18 8.31 -1.84
CA ASN A 24 6.13 7.96 -2.90
C ASN A 24 6.21 9.03 -3.99
N ALA A 25 5.07 9.59 -4.41
CA ALA A 25 5.05 10.66 -5.40
C ALA A 25 5.55 12.00 -4.84
N ILE A 26 5.35 12.24 -3.54
CA ILE A 26 5.81 13.46 -2.86
C ILE A 26 7.34 13.47 -2.70
N ILE A 27 7.94 12.35 -2.28
CA ILE A 27 9.38 12.24 -2.03
C ILE A 27 10.20 11.97 -3.30
N ALA A 28 9.57 11.51 -4.38
CA ALA A 28 10.21 11.24 -5.66
C ALA A 28 11.12 12.37 -6.19
N PRO A 29 10.69 13.65 -6.25
CA PRO A 29 11.56 14.74 -6.69
C PRO A 29 12.76 14.98 -5.78
N ASP A 30 12.60 14.81 -4.46
CA ASP A 30 13.70 14.94 -3.50
C ASP A 30 14.71 13.79 -3.66
N LEU A 31 14.24 12.56 -3.87
CA LEU A 31 15.09 11.40 -4.18
C LEU A 31 15.89 11.59 -5.48
N VAL A 32 15.29 12.17 -6.52
CA VAL A 32 16.01 12.51 -7.77
C VAL A 32 17.10 13.54 -7.53
N ARG A 33 16.79 14.57 -6.74
CA ARG A 33 17.73 15.65 -6.44
C ARG A 33 18.89 15.19 -5.55
N ASP A 34 18.59 14.43 -4.50
CA ASP A 34 19.54 14.12 -3.43
C ASP A 34 20.33 12.83 -3.71
N LEU A 35 19.73 11.85 -4.39
CA LEU A 35 20.38 10.57 -4.74
C LEU A 35 20.79 10.50 -6.23
N GLY A 36 20.56 11.56 -7.00
CA GLY A 36 20.91 11.60 -8.43
C GLY A 36 20.14 10.57 -9.27
N LEU A 37 18.95 10.14 -8.83
CA LEU A 37 18.18 9.12 -9.53
C LEU A 37 17.72 9.62 -10.91
N LEU A 38 17.91 8.79 -11.93
CA LEU A 38 17.39 9.06 -13.27
C LEU A 38 15.85 9.07 -13.25
N PRO A 39 15.18 9.95 -14.02
CA PRO A 39 13.71 9.96 -14.15
C PRO A 39 13.10 8.61 -14.53
N ALA A 40 13.85 7.79 -15.28
CA ALA A 40 13.46 6.42 -15.63
C ALA A 40 13.23 5.53 -14.40
N SER A 41 13.97 5.74 -13.31
CA SER A 41 13.83 4.99 -12.05
C SER A 41 12.51 5.30 -11.34
N LEU A 42 12.05 6.56 -11.40
CA LEU A 42 10.74 6.95 -10.88
C LEU A 42 9.60 6.36 -11.71
N GLY A 43 9.77 6.33 -13.03
CA GLY A 43 8.86 5.64 -13.94
C GLY A 43 8.76 4.15 -13.59
N PHE A 44 9.90 3.50 -13.36
CA PHE A 44 9.95 2.09 -12.97
C PHE A 44 9.24 1.82 -11.64
N LEU A 45 9.47 2.62 -10.60
CA LEU A 45 8.75 2.53 -9.31
C LEU A 45 7.24 2.61 -9.50
N THR A 46 6.78 3.56 -10.30
CA THR A 46 5.36 3.77 -10.58
C THR A 46 4.76 2.58 -11.35
N SER A 47 5.44 2.10 -12.39
CA SER A 47 5.02 0.94 -13.17
C SER A 47 4.98 -0.34 -12.33
N ALA A 48 5.98 -0.56 -11.47
CA ALA A 48 6.04 -1.70 -10.56
C ALA A 48 4.87 -1.70 -9.57
N TYR A 49 4.50 -0.52 -9.05
CA TYR A 49 3.31 -0.36 -8.21
C TYR A 49 2.04 -0.77 -8.96
N PHE A 50 1.80 -0.24 -10.17
CA PHE A 50 0.62 -0.57 -10.96
C PHE A 50 0.55 -2.04 -11.36
N LEU A 51 1.67 -2.63 -11.77
CA LEU A 51 1.76 -4.03 -12.17
C LEU A 51 1.47 -4.96 -10.99
N THR A 52 2.08 -4.70 -9.83
CA THR A 52 1.84 -5.48 -8.61
C THR A 52 0.37 -5.35 -8.19
N PHE A 53 -0.18 -4.14 -8.22
CA PHE A 53 -1.59 -3.90 -7.87
C PHE A 53 -2.54 -4.68 -8.79
N ALA A 54 -2.32 -4.64 -10.11
CA ALA A 54 -3.12 -5.37 -11.09
C ALA A 54 -3.05 -6.89 -10.89
N LEU A 55 -1.85 -7.43 -10.65
CA LEU A 55 -1.65 -8.86 -10.41
C LEU A 55 -2.33 -9.33 -9.12
N PHE A 56 -2.30 -8.50 -8.08
CA PHE A 56 -2.83 -8.88 -6.77
C PHE A 56 -4.33 -8.66 -6.63
N GLN A 57 -4.97 -7.93 -7.56
CA GLN A 57 -6.39 -7.58 -7.45
C GLN A 57 -7.31 -8.81 -7.50
N LEU A 58 -7.04 -9.77 -8.40
CA LEU A 58 -7.83 -11.01 -8.50
C LEU A 58 -7.60 -11.95 -7.30
N PRO A 59 -6.34 -12.28 -6.91
CA PRO A 59 -6.07 -13.04 -5.69
C PRO A 59 -6.68 -12.42 -4.44
N LEU A 60 -6.61 -11.09 -4.31
CA LEU A 60 -7.15 -10.38 -3.16
C LEU A 60 -8.66 -10.54 -3.03
N GLY A 61 -9.40 -10.45 -4.14
CA GLY A 61 -10.84 -10.70 -4.15
C GLY A 61 -11.18 -12.10 -3.63
N LEU A 62 -10.50 -13.12 -4.15
CA LEU A 62 -10.68 -14.51 -3.70
C LEU A 62 -10.33 -14.71 -2.22
N LEU A 63 -9.28 -14.06 -1.73
CA LEU A 63 -8.89 -14.12 -0.32
C LEU A 63 -9.93 -13.45 0.57
N LEU A 64 -10.45 -12.29 0.16
CA LEU A 64 -11.51 -11.58 0.89
C LEU A 64 -12.80 -12.38 0.95
N ASP A 65 -13.19 -13.00 -0.16
CA ASP A 65 -14.39 -13.84 -0.24
C ASP A 65 -14.26 -15.10 0.63
N ARG A 66 -13.08 -15.72 0.67
CA ARG A 66 -12.85 -16.97 1.39
C ARG A 66 -12.56 -16.80 2.88
N PHE A 67 -11.77 -15.80 3.26
CA PHE A 67 -11.26 -15.63 4.62
C PHE A 67 -11.85 -14.42 5.37
N GLY A 68 -12.62 -13.60 4.66
CA GLY A 68 -13.25 -12.40 5.17
C GLY A 68 -12.26 -11.25 5.38
N PRO A 69 -12.79 -10.00 5.44
CA PRO A 69 -11.98 -8.79 5.47
C PRO A 69 -11.10 -8.68 6.73
N ARG A 70 -11.58 -9.14 7.89
CA ARG A 70 -10.84 -8.99 9.16
C ARG A 70 -9.45 -9.64 9.12
N ARG A 71 -9.35 -10.86 8.57
CA ARG A 71 -8.09 -11.62 8.55
C ARG A 71 -7.17 -11.13 7.44
N VAL A 72 -7.73 -10.91 6.25
CA VAL A 72 -6.98 -10.49 5.07
C VAL A 72 -6.39 -9.09 5.28
N GLU A 73 -7.19 -8.11 5.71
CA GLU A 73 -6.69 -6.76 5.96
C GLU A 73 -5.62 -6.72 7.05
N SER A 74 -5.77 -7.50 8.13
CA SER A 74 -4.74 -7.58 9.17
C SER A 74 -3.42 -8.11 8.62
N LEU A 75 -3.44 -9.14 7.77
CA LEU A 75 -2.26 -9.69 7.13
C LEU A 75 -1.60 -8.67 6.18
N LEU A 76 -2.41 -7.97 5.37
CA LEU A 76 -1.90 -6.96 4.44
C LEU A 76 -1.25 -5.78 5.17
N LEU A 77 -1.83 -5.35 6.30
CA LEU A 77 -1.24 -4.30 7.13
C LEU A 77 0.10 -4.76 7.76
N LEU A 78 0.22 -6.02 8.16
CA LEU A 78 1.50 -6.58 8.63
C LEU A 78 2.54 -6.65 7.51
N LEU A 79 2.14 -7.05 6.30
CA LEU A 79 3.02 -7.05 5.12
C LEU A 79 3.47 -5.63 4.77
N ALA A 80 2.56 -4.65 4.83
CA ALA A 80 2.90 -3.24 4.62
C ALA A 80 3.88 -2.72 5.68
N ALA A 81 3.67 -3.07 6.95
CA ALA A 81 4.58 -2.72 8.03
C ALA A 81 5.98 -3.35 7.85
N ALA A 82 6.05 -4.62 7.44
CA ALA A 82 7.31 -5.27 7.12
C ALA A 82 8.02 -4.62 5.93
N GLY A 83 7.27 -4.28 4.87
CA GLY A 83 7.82 -3.58 3.70
C GLY A 83 8.33 -2.17 4.02
N ALA A 84 7.74 -1.48 4.99
CA ALA A 84 8.20 -0.16 5.43
C ALA A 84 9.45 -0.20 6.33
N LEU A 85 9.80 -1.37 6.88
CA LEU A 85 11.00 -1.56 7.71
C LEU A 85 12.25 -1.92 6.89
N LEU A 86 12.07 -2.32 5.62
CA LEU A 86 13.14 -2.66 4.67
C LEU A 86 13.61 -1.41 3.92
#